data_AF-A0A534FB08-F1
#
_entry.id   AF-A0A534FB08-F1
#
_cell.length_a   1.000
_cell.length_b   1.000
_cell.length_c   1.000
_cell.angle_alpha   90.00
_cell.angle_beta   90.00
_cell.angle_gamma   90.00
#
_symmetry.space_group_name_H-M   'P 1'
#
loop_
_entity.id
_entity.type
_entity.pdbx_description
1 polymer ?
#
loop_
_entity_poly.entity_id
_entity_poly.type
_entity_poly.pdbx_seq_one_letter_code
_entity_poly.pdbx_strand_id
1 'polypeptide(L)'
;MVAAKDVAGVILILRGHRVLLDEDLARLYGVETRVLGQAIKRNPKRFPKDFMLQLNAAEWSALRSQIVISKTRRGGRRYAPYAFTEQGVAMLSSVLGSERAIAVNIEIMRAFVRM
;
A
#
# COMPACT_ATOMS: atom_id res chain seq x y z
N MET A 1 16.93 3.41 -7.21
CA MET A 1 16.52 3.81 -5.84
C MET A 1 15.14 4.44 -5.95
N VAL A 2 14.17 3.99 -5.17
CA VAL A 2 12.89 4.71 -5.01
C VAL A 2 13.18 5.89 -4.08
N ALA A 3 12.89 7.12 -4.48
CA ALA A 3 13.13 8.27 -3.63
C ALA A 3 11.92 8.52 -2.72
N ALA A 4 12.12 9.00 -1.48
CA ALA A 4 11.02 9.39 -0.57
C ALA A 4 9.94 10.29 -1.22
N LYS A 5 10.33 11.16 -2.16
CA LYS A 5 9.39 12.00 -2.94
C LYS A 5 8.41 11.18 -3.79
N ASP A 6 8.86 10.03 -4.29
CA ASP A 6 8.05 9.12 -5.11
C ASP A 6 7.04 8.36 -4.23
N VAL A 7 7.37 8.17 -2.95
CA VAL A 7 6.45 7.57 -1.97
C VAL A 7 5.39 8.57 -1.52
N ALA A 8 5.77 9.81 -1.23
CA ALA A 8 4.82 10.82 -0.76
C ALA A 8 3.66 11.06 -1.74
N GLY A 9 3.93 10.96 -3.06
CA GLY A 9 2.92 11.13 -4.11
C GLY A 9 1.86 10.02 -4.19
N VAL A 10 2.07 8.89 -3.52
CA VAL A 10 1.12 7.77 -3.46
C VAL A 10 0.49 7.57 -2.08
N ILE A 11 0.87 8.39 -1.08
CA ILE A 11 0.23 8.38 0.23
C ILE A 11 -1.15 9.05 0.11
N LEU A 12 -2.18 8.34 0.57
CA LEU A 12 -3.57 8.78 0.53
C LEU A 12 -4.10 8.99 1.94
N ILE A 13 -5.13 9.82 2.08
CA ILE A 13 -5.89 9.93 3.34
C ILE A 13 -7.17 9.11 3.22
N LEU A 14 -7.30 8.07 4.02
CA LEU A 14 -8.48 7.21 4.10
C LEU A 14 -8.96 7.15 5.54
N ARG A 15 -10.21 7.57 5.79
CA ARG A 15 -10.80 7.61 7.15
C ARG A 15 -9.90 8.33 8.18
N GLY A 16 -9.26 9.43 7.78
CA GLY A 16 -8.33 10.18 8.63
C GLY A 16 -6.94 9.55 8.82
N HIS A 17 -6.66 8.41 8.21
CA HIS A 17 -5.36 7.73 8.29
C HIS A 17 -4.59 7.93 6.99
N ARG A 18 -3.27 8.13 7.12
CA ARG A 18 -2.33 8.02 5.98
C ARG A 18 -2.19 6.56 5.61
N VAL A 19 -2.40 6.25 4.34
CA VAL A 19 -2.37 4.87 3.84
C VAL A 19 -1.68 4.76 2.49
N LEU A 20 -1.12 3.58 2.23
CA LEU A 20 -0.68 3.15 0.91
C LEU A 20 -1.55 2.00 0.41
N LEU A 21 -1.89 1.98 -0.88
CA LEU A 21 -2.61 0.87 -1.47
C LEU A 21 -1.68 -0.33 -1.69
N ASP A 22 -2.23 -1.55 -1.65
CA ASP A 22 -1.48 -2.78 -1.96
C ASP A 22 -0.76 -2.74 -3.32
N GLU A 23 -1.36 -2.10 -4.33
CA GLU A 23 -0.78 -1.96 -5.66
C GLU A 23 0.45 -1.06 -5.67
N ASP A 24 0.38 0.08 -4.97
CA ASP A 24 1.51 0.99 -4.83
C ASP A 24 2.62 0.33 -4.02
N LEU A 25 2.29 -0.34 -2.92
CA LEU A 25 3.26 -1.10 -2.13
C LEU A 25 3.95 -2.18 -2.97
N ALA A 26 3.18 -2.99 -3.69
CA ALA A 26 3.74 -4.02 -4.57
C ALA A 26 4.71 -3.41 -5.60
N ARG A 27 4.35 -2.29 -6.22
CA ARG A 27 5.20 -1.55 -7.16
C ARG A 27 6.48 -1.04 -6.48
N LEU A 28 6.37 -0.42 -5.31
CA LEU A 28 7.51 0.13 -4.56
C LEU A 28 8.49 -0.99 -4.17
N TYR A 29 7.98 -2.08 -3.59
CA TYR A 29 8.79 -3.25 -3.22
C TYR A 29 9.32 -4.04 -4.43
N GLY A 30 8.75 -3.84 -5.61
CA GLY A 30 9.11 -4.59 -6.82
C GLY A 30 8.65 -6.04 -6.79
N VAL A 31 7.50 -6.30 -6.17
CA VAL A 31 6.88 -7.62 -6.10
C VAL A 31 5.51 -7.58 -6.78
N GLU A 32 4.97 -8.74 -7.14
CA GLU A 32 3.59 -8.81 -7.60
C GLU A 32 2.61 -8.59 -6.44
N THR A 33 1.46 -7.99 -6.71
CA THR A 33 0.36 -7.83 -5.73
C THR A 33 -0.10 -9.17 -5.16
N ARG A 34 -0.03 -10.25 -5.94
CA ARG A 34 -0.32 -11.61 -5.47
C ARG A 34 0.69 -12.08 -4.41
N VAL A 35 1.98 -11.78 -4.59
CA VAL A 35 3.05 -12.14 -3.64
C VAL A 35 2.84 -11.39 -2.32
N LEU A 36 2.55 -10.10 -2.39
CA LEU A 36 2.20 -9.29 -1.21
C LEU A 36 0.98 -9.87 -0.48
N GLY A 37 -0.10 -10.17 -1.21
CA GLY A 37 -1.30 -10.78 -0.65
C GLY A 37 -1.06 -12.15 -0.02
N GLN A 38 -0.17 -12.96 -0.59
CA GLN A 38 0.22 -14.26 -0.02
C GLN A 38 1.01 -14.09 1.28
N ALA A 39 1.94 -13.13 1.33
CA ALA A 39 2.71 -12.78 2.52
C ALA A 39 1.80 -12.39 3.69
N ILE A 40 0.79 -11.56 3.43
CA ILE A 40 -0.22 -11.13 4.42
C ILE A 40 -1.05 -12.32 4.90
N LYS A 41 -1.58 -13.12 3.97
CA LYS A 41 -2.42 -14.29 4.29
C LYS A 41 -1.67 -15.35 5.11
N ARG A 42 -0.36 -15.46 4.95
CA ARG A 42 0.49 -16.34 5.76
C ARG A 42 0.74 -15.80 7.17
N ASN A 43 0.57 -14.49 7.37
CA ASN A 43 0.88 -13.80 8.62
C ASN A 43 -0.31 -12.97 9.16
N PRO A 44 -1.53 -13.53 9.29
CA PRO A 44 -2.72 -12.74 9.62
C PRO A 44 -2.62 -12.05 10.99
N LYS A 45 -1.92 -12.67 11.96
CA LYS A 45 -1.68 -12.09 13.29
C LYS A 45 -0.87 -10.78 13.25
N ARG A 46 -0.14 -10.52 12.16
CA ARG A 46 0.65 -9.30 11.95
C ARG A 46 -0.16 -8.16 11.34
N PHE A 47 -1.36 -8.41 10.82
CA PHE A 47 -2.17 -7.43 10.12
C PHE A 47 -3.57 -7.31 10.76
N PRO A 48 -3.65 -6.72 11.97
CA PRO A 48 -4.94 -6.40 12.56
C PRO A 48 -5.69 -5.36 11.70
N LYS A 49 -7.00 -5.19 11.96
CA LYS A 49 -7.91 -4.41 11.10
C LYS A 49 -7.57 -2.92 11.02
N ASP A 50 -6.86 -2.41 12.00
CA ASP A 50 -6.34 -1.04 12.08
C ASP A 50 -5.04 -0.86 11.27
N PHE A 51 -4.34 -1.93 10.93
CA PHE A 51 -3.11 -1.89 10.13
C PHE A 51 -3.38 -2.12 8.64
N MET A 52 -4.39 -2.95 8.35
CA MET A 52 -4.83 -3.28 7.00
C MET A 52 -6.33 -3.03 6.86
N LEU A 53 -6.65 -1.98 6.11
CA LEU A 53 -8.01 -1.51 5.86
C LEU A 53 -8.47 -2.02 4.50
N GLN A 54 -9.63 -2.66 4.45
CA GLN A 54 -10.27 -2.95 3.17
C GLN A 54 -11.16 -1.79 2.77
N LEU A 55 -10.94 -1.25 1.57
CA LEU A 55 -11.79 -0.19 1.03
C LEU A 55 -13.18 -0.74 0.74
N ASN A 56 -14.22 0.04 1.02
CA ASN A 56 -15.56 -0.24 0.52
C ASN A 56 -15.72 0.29 -0.93
N ALA A 57 -16.83 -0.08 -1.58
CA ALA A 57 -17.08 0.30 -2.96
C ALA A 57 -17.15 1.83 -3.17
N ALA A 58 -17.71 2.56 -2.20
CA ALA A 58 -17.83 4.01 -2.26
C ALA A 58 -16.47 4.70 -2.11
N GLU A 59 -15.65 4.27 -1.14
CA GLU A 59 -14.28 4.74 -0.91
C GLU A 59 -13.41 4.51 -2.14
N TRP A 60 -13.50 3.31 -2.73
CA TRP A 60 -12.77 3.00 -3.95
C TRP A 60 -13.24 3.85 -5.13
N SER A 61 -14.54 4.09 -5.27
CA SER A 61 -15.06 4.95 -6.32
C SER A 61 -14.59 6.39 -6.15
N ALA A 62 -14.63 6.94 -4.94
CA ALA A 62 -14.18 8.29 -4.63
C ALA A 62 -12.67 8.45 -4.85
N LEU A 63 -11.87 7.47 -4.45
CA LEU A 63 -10.42 7.46 -4.69
C LEU A 63 -10.10 7.43 -6.19
N ARG A 64 -10.79 6.59 -6.97
CA ARG A 64 -10.61 6.58 -8.45
C ARG A 64 -10.98 7.90 -9.11
N SER A 65 -11.93 8.64 -8.57
CA SER A 65 -12.28 9.97 -9.11
C SER A 65 -11.29 11.06 -8.72
N GLN A 66 -10.57 10.91 -7.61
CA GLN A 66 -9.58 11.88 -7.14
C GLN A 66 -8.20 11.67 -7.76
N ILE A 67 -7.82 10.42 -8.03
CA ILE A 67 -6.53 10.12 -8.65
C ILE A 67 -6.70 10.19 -10.17
N VAL A 68 -5.88 11.03 -10.84
CA VAL A 68 -5.76 11.07 -12.31
C VAL A 68 -5.00 9.82 -12.80
N ILE A 69 -5.48 8.63 -12.48
CA ILE A 69 -5.03 7.40 -13.13
C ILE A 69 -5.76 7.37 -14.47
N SER A 70 -5.04 7.73 -15.54
CA SER A 70 -5.46 7.52 -16.92
C SER A 70 -6.13 6.14 -17.05
N LYS A 71 -7.42 6.14 -17.43
CA LYS A 71 -8.25 4.99 -17.84
C LYS A 71 -7.54 3.65 -17.71
N THR A 72 -7.82 2.91 -16.62
CA THR A 72 -7.37 1.53 -16.48
C THR A 72 -7.84 0.72 -17.70
N ARG A 73 -6.84 0.23 -18.43
CA ARG A 73 -6.84 -0.92 -19.34
C ARG A 73 -8.05 -1.84 -19.10
N ARG A 74 -8.79 -2.12 -20.18
CA ARG A 74 -9.95 -3.03 -20.26
C ARG A 74 -9.80 -4.24 -19.32
N GLY A 75 -10.53 -4.24 -18.19
CA GLY A 75 -10.49 -5.32 -17.19
C GLY A 75 -10.38 -4.85 -15.73
N GLY A 76 -11.19 -3.85 -15.34
CA GLY A 76 -11.13 -3.21 -14.02
C GLY A 76 -11.08 -4.18 -12.84
N ARG A 77 -10.41 -3.76 -11.77
CA ARG A 77 -10.20 -4.54 -10.55
C ARG A 77 -11.55 -5.07 -10.02
N ARG A 78 -11.67 -6.40 -9.90
CA ARG A 78 -12.92 -7.09 -9.50
C ARG A 78 -13.21 -6.97 -7.99
N TYR A 79 -12.22 -6.57 -7.20
CA TYR A 79 -12.28 -6.44 -5.74
C TYR A 79 -11.66 -5.12 -5.29
N ALA A 80 -12.19 -4.54 -4.21
CA ALA A 80 -11.64 -3.33 -3.61
C ALA A 80 -10.21 -3.58 -3.09
N PRO A 81 -9.28 -2.62 -3.23
CA PRO A 81 -7.93 -2.74 -2.72
C PRO A 81 -7.87 -2.89 -1.19
N TYR A 82 -6.76 -3.41 -0.71
CA TYR A 82 -6.34 -3.15 0.66
C TYR A 82 -5.51 -1.86 0.73
N ALA A 83 -5.68 -1.13 1.82
CA ALA A 83 -4.89 0.02 2.22
C ALA A 83 -4.15 -0.32 3.52
N PHE A 84 -2.91 0.14 3.63
CA PHE A 84 -2.03 -0.13 4.76
C PHE A 84 -1.62 1.17 5.40
N THR A 85 -1.80 1.25 6.72
CA THR A 85 -1.27 2.35 7.52
C THR A 85 0.25 2.25 7.65
N GLU A 86 0.87 3.26 8.25
CA GLU A 86 2.30 3.21 8.59
C GLU A 86 2.66 1.93 9.36
N GLN A 87 1.85 1.56 10.35
CA GLN A 87 2.06 0.36 11.14
C GLN A 87 1.89 -0.90 10.29
N GLY A 88 0.91 -0.93 9.38
CA GLY A 88 0.75 -2.03 8.42
C GLY A 88 1.95 -2.20 7.49
N VAL A 89 2.50 -1.10 6.98
CA VAL A 89 3.74 -1.10 6.19
C VAL A 89 4.92 -1.57 7.05
N ALA A 90 5.00 -1.15 8.32
CA ALA A 90 6.05 -1.58 9.22
C ALA A 90 6.02 -3.10 9.40
N MET A 91 4.82 -3.70 9.48
CA MET A 91 4.70 -5.16 9.56
C MET A 91 5.17 -5.87 8.29
N LEU A 92 5.08 -5.24 7.11
CA LEU A 92 5.64 -5.79 5.87
C LEU A 92 7.17 -5.94 5.91
N SER A 93 7.89 -5.12 6.68
CA SER A 93 9.34 -5.27 6.87
C SER A 93 9.74 -6.60 7.50
N SER A 94 8.87 -7.14 8.36
CA SER A 94 9.09 -8.43 9.01
C SER A 94 8.68 -9.64 8.15
N VAL A 95 8.04 -9.39 7.00
CA VAL A 95 7.50 -10.41 6.10
C VAL A 95 8.25 -10.43 4.76
N LEU A 96 8.70 -9.27 4.28
CA LEU A 96 9.47 -9.10 3.05
C LEU A 96 10.94 -8.82 3.40
N GLY A 97 11.78 -9.85 3.30
CA GLY A 97 13.18 -9.81 3.74
C GLY A 97 14.22 -9.46 2.65
N SER A 98 13.83 -9.07 1.44
CA SER A 98 14.80 -8.72 0.40
C SER A 98 15.47 -7.37 0.70
N GLU A 99 16.74 -7.18 0.28
CA GLU A 99 17.45 -5.90 0.45
C GLU A 99 16.66 -4.72 -0.14
N ARG A 100 16.02 -4.94 -1.30
CA ARG A 100 15.12 -3.97 -1.91
C ARG A 100 13.93 -3.65 -1.00
N ALA A 101 13.29 -4.65 -0.41
CA ALA A 101 12.12 -4.44 0.44
C ALA A 101 12.49 -3.71 1.73
N ILE A 102 13.66 -3.99 2.29
CA ILE A 102 14.21 -3.30 3.46
C ILE A 102 14.46 -1.82 3.11
N ALA A 103 15.15 -1.54 2.01
CA ALA A 103 15.43 -0.17 1.58
C ALA A 103 14.15 0.64 1.29
N VAL A 104 13.18 0.02 0.63
CA VAL A 104 11.87 0.65 0.32
C VAL A 104 11.09 0.93 1.61
N ASN A 105 11.09 0.01 2.58
CA ASN A 105 10.44 0.25 3.86
C ASN A 105 11.01 1.49 4.57
N ILE A 106 12.34 1.63 4.59
CA ILE A 106 13.00 2.80 5.20
C ILE A 106 12.52 4.10 4.54
N GLU A 107 12.45 4.12 3.21
CA GLU A 107 11.98 5.30 2.47
C GLU A 107 10.48 5.59 2.71
N ILE A 108 9.67 4.54 2.85
CA ILE A 108 8.25 4.71 3.20
C ILE A 108 8.12 5.34 4.59
N MET A 109 8.80 4.81 5.61
CA MET A 109 8.75 5.37 6.96
C MET A 109 9.19 6.83 6.99
N ARG A 110 10.26 7.17 6.26
CA ARG A 110 10.72 8.56 6.12
C ARG A 110 9.67 9.46 5.49
N ALA A 111 8.94 8.98 4.48
CA ALA A 111 7.87 9.75 3.84
C ALA A 111 6.69 9.98 4.79
N PHE A 112 6.29 8.97 5.56
CA PHE A 112 5.19 9.08 6.54
C PHE A 112 5.48 10.10 7.64
N VAL A 113 6.72 10.14 8.15
CA VAL A 113 7.16 11.10 9.19
C VAL A 113 7.25 12.54 8.68
N ARG A 114 7.54 12.74 7.39
CA ARG A 114 7.75 14.07 6.79
C ARG A 114 6.45 14.78 6.38
N MET A 115 5.34 14.07 6.27
CA MET A 115 4.03 14.65 5.98
C MET A 115 3.35 15.13 7.25
#